data_AF-A0A0F9CYA8-F1
#
_entry.id   AF-A0A0F9CYA8-F1
#
_cell.length_a   1.000
_cell.length_b   1.000
_cell.length_c   1.000
_cell.angle_alpha   90.00
_cell.angle_beta   90.00
_cell.angle_gamma   90.00
#
_symmetry.space_group_name_H-M   'P 1'
#
loop_
_entity.id
_entity.type
_entity.pdbx_description
1 polymer ?
#
loop_
_entity_poly.entity_id
_entity_poly.type
_entity_poly.pdbx_seq_one_letter_code
_entity_poly.pdbx_strand_id
1 'polypeptide(L)'
;MRKIIILVIVILLASGVSSLDWSRGNAYFDNLYCRLTGCSMTGDLTVGNNVLYVNSSSGRVGIGTSSSDSVFHIKADIPGTVGSHPAGQLIIQNPTDSVTSNIVITGYESDGGGNPDQQLWYLGSSSSSNSNIIFLNR
;
A
#
# COMPACT_ATOMS: atom_id res chain seq x y z
N MET A 1 56.00 10.92 -10.61
CA MET A 1 55.45 9.76 -9.88
C MET A 1 53.94 9.77 -10.00
N ARG A 2 53.38 8.83 -10.78
CA ARG A 2 51.94 8.73 -11.07
C ARG A 2 51.24 8.17 -9.84
N LYS A 3 50.38 8.96 -9.19
CA LYS A 3 49.44 8.45 -8.18
C LYS A 3 48.39 7.61 -8.91
N ILE A 4 48.70 6.32 -9.04
CA ILE A 4 47.72 5.29 -9.35
C ILE A 4 46.84 5.20 -8.10
N ILE A 5 45.74 5.95 -8.07
CA ILE A 5 44.67 5.73 -7.11
C ILE A 5 43.91 4.52 -7.65
N ILE A 6 44.18 3.36 -7.05
CA ILE A 6 43.34 2.19 -7.15
C ILE A 6 42.03 2.57 -6.45
N LEU A 7 41.08 3.13 -7.21
CA LEU A 7 39.70 3.20 -6.77
C LEU A 7 39.16 1.78 -6.92
N VAL A 8 39.00 1.10 -5.80
CA VAL A 8 38.42 -0.25 -5.73
C VAL A 8 37.01 -0.16 -6.30
N ILE A 9 36.87 -0.53 -7.56
CA ILE A 9 35.60 -0.75 -8.24
C ILE A 9 35.00 -2.01 -7.63
N VAL A 10 34.20 -1.85 -6.57
CA VAL A 10 33.24 -2.90 -6.18
C VAL A 10 32.06 -2.80 -7.15
N ILE A 11 32.26 -3.24 -8.39
CA ILE A 11 31.13 -3.67 -9.23
C ILE A 11 30.73 -5.02 -8.66
N LEU A 12 29.71 -5.03 -7.80
CA LEU A 12 28.86 -6.21 -7.74
C LEU A 12 28.15 -6.28 -9.10
N LEU A 13 28.24 -7.44 -9.74
CA LEU A 13 27.72 -7.80 -11.06
C LEU A 13 26.22 -7.52 -11.22
N ALA A 14 25.80 -6.26 -11.36
CA ALA A 14 24.43 -5.91 -11.69
C ALA A 14 24.39 -5.38 -13.13
N SER A 15 24.26 -6.30 -14.08
CA SER A 15 23.73 -5.97 -15.41
C SER A 15 22.39 -5.23 -15.22
N GLY A 16 22.32 -3.94 -15.50
CA GLY A 16 21.07 -3.16 -15.39
C GLY A 16 21.17 -1.76 -14.78
N VAL A 17 22.35 -1.30 -14.32
CA VAL A 17 22.54 0.11 -13.93
C VAL A 17 22.50 0.98 -15.19
N SER A 18 21.54 1.91 -15.27
CA SER A 18 21.41 2.84 -16.41
C SER A 18 22.14 4.16 -16.20
N SER A 19 22.32 4.58 -14.94
CA SER A 19 23.32 5.58 -14.58
C SER A 19 23.70 5.52 -13.11
N LEU A 20 24.91 5.95 -12.79
CA LEU A 20 25.43 6.06 -11.42
C LEU A 20 25.79 7.52 -11.13
N ASP A 21 25.11 8.16 -10.18
CA ASP A 21 25.42 9.52 -9.72
C ASP A 21 26.13 9.46 -8.37
N TRP A 22 27.46 9.43 -8.43
CA TRP A 22 28.32 9.37 -7.25
C TRP A 22 28.25 10.63 -6.38
N SER A 23 27.77 11.75 -6.93
CA SER A 23 27.65 13.01 -6.18
C SER A 23 26.47 13.01 -5.21
N ARG A 24 25.47 12.15 -5.46
CA ARG A 24 24.25 12.03 -4.67
C ARG A 24 24.07 10.65 -4.02
N GLY A 25 25.00 9.72 -4.25
CA GLY A 25 24.89 8.34 -3.75
C GLY A 25 23.74 7.56 -4.40
N ASN A 26 23.26 8.01 -5.56
CA ASN A 26 22.12 7.42 -6.24
C ASN A 26 22.58 6.48 -7.36
N ALA A 27 21.93 5.33 -7.48
CA ALA A 27 22.02 4.45 -8.63
C ALA A 27 20.65 4.39 -9.31
N TYR A 28 20.62 4.69 -10.61
CA TYR A 28 19.43 4.57 -11.45
C TYR A 28 19.49 3.26 -12.22
N PHE A 29 18.39 2.52 -12.20
CA PHE A 29 18.23 1.25 -12.89
C PHE A 29 16.97 1.34 -13.77
N ASP A 30 17.06 0.92 -15.02
CA ASP A 30 15.87 0.90 -15.91
C ASP A 30 14.90 -0.21 -15.50
N ASN A 31 15.45 -1.37 -15.11
CA ASN A 31 14.72 -2.46 -14.50
C ASN A 31 15.53 -3.00 -13.33
N LEU A 32 14.92 -2.97 -12.14
CA LEU A 32 15.50 -3.57 -10.95
C LEU A 32 14.74 -4.88 -10.64
N TYR A 33 15.24 -6.01 -11.15
CA TYR A 33 14.76 -7.34 -10.77
C TYR A 33 15.35 -7.71 -9.41
N CYS A 34 14.77 -7.21 -8.33
CA CYS A 34 15.32 -7.42 -7.01
C CYS A 34 14.46 -8.37 -6.18
N ARG A 35 14.99 -9.56 -5.94
CA ARG A 35 14.47 -10.48 -4.93
C ARG A 35 15.11 -10.12 -3.58
N LEU A 36 14.68 -9.00 -2.99
CA LEU A 36 15.09 -8.62 -1.65
C LEU A 36 14.28 -9.40 -0.62
N THR A 37 14.95 -10.17 0.23
CA THR A 37 14.39 -10.55 1.52
C THR A 37 14.59 -9.40 2.50
N GLY A 38 13.58 -8.53 2.65
CA GLY A 38 13.57 -7.42 3.62
C GLY A 38 14.12 -6.09 3.12
N CYS A 39 13.45 -5.45 2.15
CA CYS A 39 13.77 -4.09 1.71
C CYS A 39 13.06 -3.04 2.60
N SER A 40 13.82 -2.10 3.16
CA SER A 40 13.29 -0.93 3.85
C SER A 40 13.52 0.32 3.00
N MET A 41 12.46 1.06 2.70
CA MET A 41 12.54 2.35 2.03
C MET A 41 12.24 3.46 3.03
N THR A 42 13.14 4.44 3.13
CA THR A 42 12.97 5.61 4.00
C THR A 42 12.41 6.82 3.27
N GLY A 43 12.43 6.81 1.94
CA GLY A 43 11.81 7.82 1.08
C GLY A 43 10.44 7.39 0.56
N ASP A 44 9.89 8.19 -0.36
CA ASP A 44 8.60 7.89 -0.98
C ASP A 44 8.66 6.64 -1.86
N LEU A 45 7.55 5.89 -1.91
CA LEU A 45 7.33 4.84 -2.89
C LEU A 45 6.26 5.27 -3.89
N THR A 46 6.61 5.32 -5.17
CA THR A 46 5.66 5.53 -6.26
C THR A 46 5.61 4.29 -7.15
N VAL A 47 4.44 3.68 -7.28
CA VAL A 47 4.19 2.54 -8.17
C VAL A 47 3.21 2.95 -9.27
N GLY A 48 3.54 2.63 -10.52
CA GLY A 48 2.62 2.80 -11.66
C GLY A 48 2.15 4.24 -11.87
N ASN A 49 3.00 5.24 -11.62
CA ASN A 49 2.64 6.66 -11.69
C ASN A 49 1.46 7.04 -10.74
N ASN A 50 1.64 6.77 -9.44
CA ASN A 50 0.71 7.06 -8.33
C ASN A 50 -0.49 6.11 -8.22
N VAL A 51 -0.44 4.93 -8.86
CA VAL A 51 -1.41 3.85 -8.59
C VAL A 51 -1.34 3.42 -7.13
N LEU A 52 -0.12 3.27 -6.59
CA LEU A 52 0.13 3.19 -5.16
C LEU A 52 1.22 4.21 -4.82
N TYR A 53 0.96 5.03 -3.82
CA TYR A 53 1.87 6.06 -3.35
C TYR A 53 2.01 6.01 -1.84
N VAL A 54 3.25 5.93 -1.34
CA VAL A 54 3.57 6.04 0.09
C VAL A 54 4.38 7.31 0.28
N ASN A 55 3.84 8.26 1.04
CA ASN A 55 4.51 9.52 1.34
C ASN A 55 5.26 9.42 2.67
N SER A 56 6.58 9.39 2.59
CA SER A 56 7.48 9.27 3.75
C SER A 56 7.42 10.46 4.68
N SER A 57 7.13 11.66 4.16
CA SER A 57 7.12 12.90 4.94
C SER A 57 5.86 13.05 5.80
N SER A 58 4.71 12.58 5.31
CA SER A 58 3.41 12.68 5.99
C SER A 58 2.89 11.37 6.56
N GLY A 59 3.54 10.24 6.24
CA GLY A 59 3.11 8.90 6.64
C GLY A 59 1.83 8.42 5.97
N ARG A 60 1.41 9.07 4.87
CA ARG A 60 0.15 8.76 4.17
C ARG A 60 0.36 7.71 3.08
N VAL A 61 -0.64 6.85 2.88
CA VAL A 61 -0.72 5.87 1.81
C VAL A 61 -1.92 6.20 0.92
N GLY A 62 -1.64 6.47 -0.35
CA GLY A 62 -2.62 6.78 -1.37
C GLY A 62 -2.72 5.67 -2.42
N ILE A 63 -3.93 5.35 -2.86
CA ILE A 63 -4.18 4.51 -4.05
C ILE A 63 -4.89 5.37 -5.10
N GLY A 64 -4.26 5.54 -6.26
CA GLY A 64 -4.71 6.43 -7.34
C GLY A 64 -4.54 7.93 -7.05
N THR A 65 -3.80 8.30 -5.99
CA THR A 65 -3.51 9.70 -5.66
C THR A 65 -2.20 9.84 -4.91
N SER A 66 -1.43 10.89 -5.21
CA SER A 66 -0.28 11.32 -4.42
C SER A 66 -0.64 12.39 -3.37
N SER A 67 -1.80 13.02 -3.51
CA SER A 67 -2.31 14.04 -2.60
C SER A 67 -3.39 13.42 -1.71
N SER A 68 -2.96 12.61 -0.75
CA SER A 68 -3.88 11.96 0.20
C SER A 68 -4.37 12.95 1.24
N ASP A 69 -5.68 13.01 1.52
CA ASP A 69 -6.24 13.90 2.56
C ASP A 69 -6.18 13.29 3.96
N SER A 70 -6.09 11.96 4.04
CA SER A 70 -5.99 11.16 5.27
C SER A 70 -4.79 10.20 5.20
N VAL A 71 -4.57 9.44 6.28
CA VAL A 71 -3.50 8.42 6.35
C VAL A 71 -3.70 7.33 5.29
N PHE A 72 -4.94 6.97 4.97
CA PHE A 72 -5.27 6.02 3.93
C PHE A 72 -6.35 6.61 3.02
N HIS A 73 -5.98 6.94 1.78
CA HIS A 73 -6.87 7.57 0.79
C HIS A 73 -6.91 6.76 -0.50
N ILE A 74 -8.09 6.33 -0.91
CA ILE A 74 -8.32 5.71 -2.21
C ILE A 74 -9.08 6.70 -3.08
N LYS A 75 -8.50 7.08 -4.22
CA LYS A 75 -9.12 7.93 -5.23
C LYS A 75 -9.04 7.22 -6.59
N ALA A 76 -10.15 6.62 -7.01
CA ALA A 76 -10.21 5.89 -8.27
C ALA A 76 -10.38 6.84 -9.46
N ASP A 77 -9.59 6.64 -10.51
CA ASP A 77 -9.77 7.35 -11.80
C ASP A 77 -10.88 6.71 -12.66
N ILE A 78 -11.17 5.42 -12.43
CA ILE A 78 -12.26 4.69 -13.07
C ILE A 78 -13.32 4.37 -12.01
N PRO A 79 -14.53 4.94 -12.09
CA PRO A 79 -15.59 4.62 -11.15
C PRO A 79 -16.13 3.21 -11.40
N GLY A 80 -16.41 2.48 -10.33
CA GLY A 80 -17.31 1.33 -10.39
C GLY A 80 -18.77 1.77 -10.52
N THR A 81 -19.71 0.83 -10.54
CA THR A 81 -21.15 1.15 -10.57
C THR A 81 -21.86 0.55 -9.35
N VAL A 82 -22.62 1.36 -8.62
CA VAL A 82 -23.49 0.92 -7.52
C VAL A 82 -24.92 1.34 -7.86
N GLY A 83 -25.82 0.37 -8.05
CA GLY A 83 -27.23 0.64 -8.38
C GLY A 83 -27.40 1.59 -9.58
N SER A 84 -26.64 1.35 -10.66
CA SER A 84 -26.60 2.18 -11.89
C SER A 84 -25.95 3.56 -11.77
N HIS A 85 -25.31 3.90 -10.65
CA HIS A 85 -24.61 5.17 -10.46
C HIS A 85 -23.08 4.96 -10.41
N PRO A 86 -22.28 5.78 -11.11
CA PRO A 86 -20.83 5.77 -10.96
C PRO A 86 -20.42 6.07 -9.52
N ALA A 87 -19.57 5.24 -8.93
CA ALA A 87 -19.08 5.41 -7.57
C ALA A 87 -17.65 4.88 -7.41
N GLY A 88 -16.87 5.51 -6.52
CA GLY A 88 -15.65 4.88 -6.00
C GLY A 88 -16.02 3.63 -5.20
N GLN A 89 -15.28 2.54 -5.39
CA GLN A 89 -15.55 1.27 -4.71
C GLN A 89 -14.33 0.83 -3.92
N LEU A 90 -14.57 0.40 -2.68
CA LEU A 90 -13.65 -0.45 -1.93
C LEU A 90 -14.21 -1.87 -1.97
N ILE A 91 -13.59 -2.73 -2.77
CA ILE A 91 -13.96 -4.14 -2.87
C ILE A 91 -13.04 -4.93 -1.96
N ILE A 92 -13.60 -5.46 -0.88
CA ILE A 92 -12.92 -6.44 -0.02
C ILE A 92 -13.70 -7.73 -0.22
N GLN A 93 -13.02 -8.82 -0.54
CA GLN A 93 -13.67 -10.11 -0.80
C GLN A 93 -12.86 -11.26 -0.21
N ASN A 94 -13.55 -12.30 0.26
CA ASN A 94 -12.85 -13.54 0.64
C ASN A 94 -12.39 -14.27 -0.65
N PRO A 95 -11.14 -14.73 -0.72
CA PRO A 95 -10.61 -15.41 -1.91
C PRO A 95 -11.22 -16.80 -2.19
N THR A 96 -11.92 -17.42 -1.24
CA THR A 96 -12.54 -18.74 -1.43
C THR A 96 -13.90 -18.64 -2.10
N ASP A 97 -14.20 -19.56 -3.02
CA ASP A 97 -15.53 -19.80 -3.61
C ASP A 97 -16.51 -20.53 -2.68
N SER A 98 -16.11 -20.75 -1.41
CA SER A 98 -16.95 -21.38 -0.40
C SER A 98 -18.11 -20.47 0.00
N VAL A 99 -19.32 -21.03 0.04
CA VAL A 99 -20.63 -20.36 0.15
C VAL A 99 -20.85 -19.56 1.46
N THR A 100 -19.86 -19.48 2.34
CA THR A 100 -20.04 -18.92 3.69
C THR A 100 -18.85 -18.08 4.13
N SER A 101 -18.40 -17.17 3.30
CA SER A 101 -17.16 -16.43 3.53
C SER A 101 -17.43 -14.93 3.50
N ASN A 102 -17.50 -14.30 4.68
CA ASN A 102 -17.84 -12.89 4.84
C ASN A 102 -16.63 -11.97 5.01
N ILE A 103 -16.83 -10.70 4.66
CA ILE A 103 -15.94 -9.61 5.02
C ILE A 103 -16.53 -8.90 6.23
N VAL A 104 -15.68 -8.52 7.17
CA VAL A 104 -16.06 -7.69 8.32
C VAL A 104 -15.26 -6.39 8.27
N ILE A 105 -15.97 -5.25 8.29
CA ILE A 105 -15.38 -3.93 8.58
C ILE A 105 -15.85 -3.56 9.98
N THR A 106 -14.91 -3.24 10.86
CA THR A 106 -15.20 -2.92 12.26
C THR A 106 -14.71 -1.53 12.61
N GLY A 107 -15.54 -0.77 13.33
CA GLY A 107 -15.11 0.41 14.07
C GLY A 107 -14.84 0.08 15.53
N TYR A 108 -13.70 0.54 16.04
CA TYR A 108 -13.34 0.46 17.46
C TYR A 108 -13.25 1.86 18.04
N GLU A 109 -13.52 1.99 19.35
CA GLU A 109 -13.06 3.15 20.10
C GLU A 109 -11.59 2.99 20.54
N SER A 110 -10.91 4.12 20.64
CA SER A 110 -9.58 4.20 21.24
C SER A 110 -9.75 4.58 22.71
N ASP A 111 -9.02 3.88 23.58
CA ASP A 111 -8.94 4.15 25.01
C ASP A 111 -7.93 5.25 25.38
N GLY A 112 -7.32 5.88 24.37
CA GLY A 112 -6.20 6.82 24.54
C GLY A 112 -4.85 6.13 24.75
N GLY A 113 -4.80 4.81 24.95
CA GLY A 113 -3.61 3.96 24.97
C GLY A 113 -3.23 3.40 23.59
N GLY A 114 -4.11 3.56 22.60
CA GLY A 114 -3.85 3.22 21.20
C GLY A 114 -4.16 1.77 20.83
N ASN A 115 -4.70 0.98 21.77
CA ASN A 115 -5.26 -0.33 21.47
C ASN A 115 -6.76 -0.20 21.18
N PRO A 116 -7.32 -1.03 20.28
CA PRO A 116 -8.77 -1.11 20.12
C PRO A 116 -9.38 -1.81 21.34
N ASP A 117 -10.04 -1.04 22.21
CA ASP A 117 -10.61 -1.58 23.46
C ASP A 117 -11.99 -2.20 23.23
N GLN A 118 -12.88 -1.50 22.53
CA GLN A 118 -14.25 -1.96 22.29
C GLN A 118 -14.67 -1.76 20.84
N GLN A 119 -15.22 -2.83 20.25
CA GLN A 119 -15.90 -2.77 18.96
C GLN A 119 -17.24 -2.04 19.14
N LEU A 120 -17.35 -0.86 18.54
CA LEU A 120 -18.57 -0.04 18.55
C LEU A 120 -19.57 -0.53 17.50
N TRP A 121 -19.09 -0.85 16.30
CA TRP A 121 -19.95 -1.31 15.22
C TRP A 121 -19.21 -2.23 14.27
N TYR A 122 -19.97 -3.03 13.52
CA TYR A 122 -19.43 -3.70 12.35
C TYR A 122 -20.42 -3.80 11.20
N LEU A 123 -19.86 -3.88 10.00
CA LEU A 123 -20.52 -4.31 8.77
C LEU A 123 -20.03 -5.72 8.48
N GLY A 124 -20.91 -6.72 8.55
CA GLY A 124 -20.50 -8.11 8.41
C GLY A 124 -21.67 -9.07 8.58
N SER A 125 -21.37 -10.34 8.88
CA SER A 125 -22.42 -11.35 8.93
C SER A 125 -23.45 -11.14 10.04
N SER A 126 -24.71 -11.48 9.76
CA SER A 126 -25.78 -11.62 10.75
C SER A 126 -26.23 -13.05 11.01
N SER A 127 -25.68 -14.05 10.32
CA SER A 127 -26.12 -15.44 10.43
C SER A 127 -24.96 -16.42 10.43
N SER A 128 -25.17 -17.59 11.02
CA SER A 128 -24.21 -18.69 10.99
C SER A 128 -23.89 -19.21 9.57
N SER A 129 -24.73 -18.85 8.58
CA SER A 129 -24.58 -19.27 7.17
C SER A 129 -24.01 -18.17 6.28
N ASN A 130 -23.63 -17.02 6.85
CA ASN A 130 -22.93 -15.95 6.13
C ASN A 130 -23.64 -15.35 4.91
N SER A 131 -24.91 -15.66 4.64
CA SER A 131 -25.65 -15.17 3.46
C SER A 131 -26.22 -13.75 3.61
N ASN A 132 -26.22 -13.21 4.83
CA ASN A 132 -26.81 -11.91 5.14
C ASN A 132 -25.74 -10.98 5.74
N ILE A 133 -25.69 -9.73 5.26
CA ILE A 133 -24.86 -8.66 5.82
C ILE A 133 -25.76 -7.74 6.66
N ILE A 134 -25.31 -7.39 7.86
CA ILE A 134 -25.92 -6.34 8.69
C ILE A 134 -24.90 -5.25 8.99
N PHE A 135 -25.43 -4.06 9.26
CA PHE A 135 -24.78 -3.10 10.13
C PHE A 135 -25.27 -3.37 11.56
N LEU A 136 -24.35 -3.71 12.46
CA LEU A 136 -24.64 -3.83 13.89
C LEU A 136 -23.89 -2.74 14.65
N ASN A 137 -24.64 -1.93 15.39
CA ASN A 137 -24.13 -0.96 16.35
C ASN A 137 -24.32 -1.55 17.77
N ARG A 138 -23.26 -1.55 18.58
CA ARG A 138 -23.20 -2.18 19.90
C ARG A 138 -23.12 -1.16 21.03
#